data_AF-A0A971U3Y6-F1
#
_entry.id   AF-A0A971U3Y6-F1
#
_cell.length_a   1.000
_cell.length_b   1.000
_cell.length_c   1.000
_cell.angle_alpha   90.00
_cell.angle_beta   90.00
_cell.angle_gamma   90.00
#
_symmetry.space_group_name_H-M   'P 1'
#
loop_
_entity.id
_entity.type
_entity.pdbx_description
1 polymer ?
#
loop_
_entity_poly.entity_id
_entity_poly.type
_entity_poly.pdbx_seq_one_letter_code
_entity_poly.pdbx_strand_id
1 'polypeptide(L)'
;MKIKKLFLVIAVISLCPLTYGQTDNNDQPASVEKTIRDIRKEYNLVKSQIATLDKDGYAGELFCLHTIDNKYGKSYPGVGVYQGELFFYYEAEGGCPPILRMVIEKVNSAGKTIYFEALYSKESEVLFVFEKNEYDNNIAKRFYFRDGSIVKYSENNVDIKLDTISDETIWIYRAASAHKTRFDLFFEVE
;
A
#
# COMPACT_ATOMS: atom_id res chain seq x y z
N MET A 1 -33.80 -55.56 26.17
CA MET A 1 -32.69 -56.50 25.92
C MET A 1 -32.76 -56.98 24.47
N LYS A 2 -31.73 -56.64 23.67
CA LYS A 2 -31.40 -57.08 22.28
C LYS A 2 -32.39 -56.71 21.14
N ILE A 3 -32.01 -56.29 19.92
CA ILE A 3 -30.85 -55.63 19.27
C ILE A 3 -31.25 -55.48 17.78
N LYS A 4 -30.96 -54.31 17.15
CA LYS A 4 -30.65 -54.06 15.70
C LYS A 4 -31.71 -54.43 14.65
N LYS A 5 -31.90 -53.78 13.49
CA LYS A 5 -31.30 -52.73 12.64
C LYS A 5 -32.45 -52.40 11.64
N LEU A 6 -32.59 -51.23 11.04
CA LEU A 6 -31.75 -50.74 9.95
C LEU A 6 -32.30 -49.35 9.54
N PHE A 7 -31.43 -48.35 9.51
CA PHE A 7 -31.70 -47.02 8.98
C PHE A 7 -31.87 -47.09 7.45
N LEU A 8 -32.92 -46.44 6.92
CA LEU A 8 -32.97 -46.00 5.54
C LEU A 8 -32.98 -44.47 5.53
N VAL A 9 -31.81 -43.89 5.27
CA VAL A 9 -31.64 -42.45 5.06
C VAL A 9 -32.00 -42.17 3.60
N ILE A 10 -33.09 -41.43 3.38
CA ILE A 10 -33.39 -40.87 2.06
C ILE A 10 -32.58 -39.58 1.93
N ALA A 11 -31.47 -39.66 1.20
CA ALA A 11 -30.71 -38.50 0.77
C ALA A 11 -31.50 -37.77 -0.32
N VAL A 12 -32.00 -36.57 0.00
CA VAL A 12 -32.51 -35.65 -1.02
C VAL A 12 -31.31 -35.04 -1.72
N ILE A 13 -30.96 -35.59 -2.88
CA ILE A 13 -29.99 -34.98 -3.79
C ILE A 13 -30.68 -33.77 -4.41
N SER A 14 -30.40 -32.59 -3.86
CA SER A 14 -30.69 -31.33 -4.54
C SER A 14 -29.77 -31.21 -5.75
N LEU A 15 -30.29 -31.61 -6.91
CA LEU A 15 -29.69 -31.28 -8.20
C LEU A 15 -29.81 -29.76 -8.40
N CYS A 16 -28.80 -29.00 -7.96
CA CYS A 16 -28.56 -27.69 -8.53
C CYS A 16 -27.98 -27.89 -9.93
N PRO A 17 -28.59 -27.36 -11.00
CA PRO A 17 -27.98 -27.39 -12.32
C PRO A 17 -26.68 -26.58 -12.28
N LEU A 18 -25.58 -27.25 -12.66
CA LEU A 18 -24.35 -26.62 -13.12
C LEU A 18 -24.68 -25.77 -14.35
N THR A 19 -25.00 -24.49 -14.14
CA THR A 19 -24.93 -23.50 -15.21
C THR A 19 -23.47 -23.14 -15.38
N TYR A 20 -22.81 -23.86 -16.29
CA TYR A 20 -21.58 -23.41 -16.93
C TYR A 20 -21.95 -22.18 -17.78
N GLY A 21 -21.93 -21.01 -17.13
CA GLY A 21 -22.21 -19.73 -17.74
C GLY A 21 -20.94 -19.18 -18.38
N GLN A 22 -21.00 -18.98 -19.68
CA GLN A 22 -19.97 -18.40 -20.54
C GLN A 22 -19.33 -17.15 -19.92
N THR A 23 -18.00 -17.12 -19.94
CA THR A 23 -17.20 -15.91 -19.75
C THR A 23 -17.42 -14.97 -20.94
N ASP A 24 -18.45 -14.15 -20.86
CA ASP A 24 -18.55 -12.95 -21.70
C ASP A 24 -17.62 -11.88 -21.11
N ASN A 25 -16.42 -11.84 -21.68
CA ASN A 25 -15.44 -10.79 -21.49
C ASN A 25 -16.05 -9.45 -21.95
N ASN A 26 -16.64 -8.63 -21.07
CA ASN A 26 -16.97 -7.22 -21.41
C ASN A 26 -17.21 -6.24 -20.23
N ASP A 27 -17.02 -6.60 -18.96
CA ASP A 27 -17.40 -5.70 -17.83
C ASP A 27 -16.25 -4.95 -17.11
N GLN A 28 -14.99 -4.98 -17.58
CA GLN A 28 -13.85 -4.62 -16.73
C GLN A 28 -12.92 -3.42 -17.04
N PRO A 29 -13.09 -2.55 -18.06
CA PRO A 29 -12.28 -1.33 -18.17
C PRO A 29 -12.82 -0.15 -17.32
N ALA A 30 -14.14 0.06 -17.29
CA ALA A 30 -14.73 1.23 -16.63
C ALA A 30 -14.54 1.24 -15.11
N SER A 31 -14.50 0.05 -14.48
CA SER A 31 -14.34 -0.10 -13.03
C SER A 31 -12.90 0.19 -12.57
N VAL A 32 -11.88 -0.31 -13.28
CA VAL A 32 -10.46 -0.11 -12.94
C VAL A 32 -10.07 1.34 -13.13
N GLU A 33 -10.50 1.94 -14.25
CA GLU A 33 -10.19 3.32 -14.59
C GLU A 33 -10.84 4.31 -13.62
N LYS A 34 -12.07 4.01 -13.16
CA LYS A 34 -12.69 4.74 -12.05
C LYS A 34 -11.85 4.66 -10.78
N THR A 35 -11.40 3.47 -10.36
CA THR A 35 -10.55 3.37 -9.16
C THR A 35 -9.24 4.11 -9.30
N ILE A 36 -8.59 4.07 -10.46
CA ILE A 36 -7.34 4.83 -10.67
C ILE A 36 -7.61 6.33 -10.54
N ARG A 37 -8.74 6.85 -11.07
CA ARG A 37 -9.12 8.25 -10.89
C ARG A 37 -9.38 8.58 -9.42
N ASP A 38 -10.11 7.73 -8.71
CA ASP A 38 -10.44 7.92 -7.29
C ASP A 38 -9.15 7.93 -6.44
N ILE A 39 -8.23 6.98 -6.68
CA ILE A 39 -6.91 6.93 -6.01
C ILE A 39 -6.09 8.19 -6.31
N ARG A 40 -6.07 8.67 -7.57
CA ARG A 40 -5.34 9.90 -7.93
C ARG A 40 -5.93 11.13 -7.24
N LYS A 41 -7.26 11.20 -7.13
CA LYS A 41 -7.93 12.27 -6.41
C LYS A 41 -7.52 12.26 -4.93
N GLU A 42 -7.53 11.08 -4.31
CA GLU A 42 -7.14 10.91 -2.91
C GLU A 42 -5.66 11.24 -2.68
N TYR A 43 -4.78 10.75 -3.56
CA TYR A 43 -3.35 11.08 -3.54
C TYR A 43 -3.13 12.59 -3.59
N ASN A 44 -3.76 13.27 -4.54
CA ASN A 44 -3.61 14.72 -4.69
C ASN A 44 -4.19 15.50 -3.49
N LEU A 45 -5.30 15.03 -2.92
CA LEU A 45 -5.88 15.60 -1.70
C LEU A 45 -4.87 15.51 -0.54
N VAL A 46 -4.35 14.31 -0.25
CA VAL A 46 -3.40 14.09 0.84
C VAL A 46 -2.10 14.88 0.62
N LYS A 47 -1.56 14.91 -0.62
CA LYS A 47 -0.38 15.74 -0.93
C LYS A 47 -0.66 17.23 -0.73
N SER A 48 -1.87 17.70 -1.02
CA SER A 48 -2.24 19.10 -0.79
C SER A 48 -2.33 19.43 0.70
N GLN A 49 -2.89 18.55 1.53
CA GLN A 49 -2.92 18.67 2.99
C GLN A 49 -1.50 18.70 3.56
N ILE A 50 -0.63 17.79 3.13
CA ILE A 50 0.79 17.75 3.53
C ILE A 50 1.49 19.09 3.22
N ALA A 51 1.22 19.67 2.05
CA ALA A 51 1.86 20.91 1.62
C ALA A 51 1.47 22.13 2.46
N THR A 52 0.34 22.11 3.17
CA THR A 52 -0.08 23.21 4.03
C THR A 52 0.31 23.04 5.51
N LEU A 53 0.78 21.87 5.92
CA LEU A 53 1.09 21.57 7.34
C LEU A 53 2.06 22.56 8.01
N ASP A 54 3.11 22.98 7.30
CA ASP A 54 4.09 23.94 7.85
C ASP A 54 3.43 25.29 8.20
N LYS A 55 2.44 25.70 7.40
CA LYS A 55 1.67 26.93 7.62
C LYS A 55 0.59 26.75 8.68
N ASP A 56 -0.09 25.60 8.66
CA ASP A 56 -1.29 25.36 9.48
C ASP A 56 -0.93 24.90 10.91
N GLY A 57 0.30 24.41 11.13
CA GLY A 57 0.77 23.95 12.43
C GLY A 57 -0.16 22.89 13.02
N TYR A 58 -0.63 23.12 14.25
CA TYR A 58 -1.56 22.22 14.95
C TYR A 58 -3.01 22.27 14.42
N ALA A 59 -3.34 23.22 13.54
CA ALA A 59 -4.67 23.32 12.93
C ALA A 59 -4.75 22.58 11.57
N GLY A 60 -3.66 21.96 11.13
CA GLY A 60 -3.61 21.18 9.90
C GLY A 60 -4.45 19.90 9.98
N GLU A 61 -4.92 19.43 8.82
CA GLU A 61 -5.75 18.22 8.72
C GLU A 61 -4.98 16.91 8.97
N LEU A 62 -3.64 16.96 9.00
CA LEU A 62 -2.77 15.82 9.25
C LEU A 62 -1.71 16.15 10.28
N PHE A 63 -1.26 15.13 11.00
CA PHE A 63 -0.05 15.16 11.81
C PHE A 63 1.08 14.46 11.06
N CYS A 64 2.32 14.78 11.41
CA CYS A 64 3.51 14.14 10.86
C CYS A 64 4.39 13.57 11.97
N LEU A 65 4.59 12.26 11.96
CA LEU A 65 5.64 11.59 12.72
C LEU A 65 6.85 11.42 11.80
N HIS A 66 7.93 12.11 12.11
CA HIS A 66 9.17 12.06 11.34
C HIS A 66 10.23 11.27 12.10
N THR A 67 10.73 10.19 11.49
CA THR A 67 11.86 9.43 12.00
C THR A 67 13.07 9.58 11.10
N ILE A 68 14.24 9.74 11.70
CA ILE A 68 15.51 9.89 10.99
C ILE A 68 16.46 8.81 11.47
N ASP A 69 16.90 7.97 10.55
CA ASP A 69 17.97 7.00 10.76
C ASP A 69 19.31 7.61 10.33
N ASN A 70 20.33 7.37 11.15
CA ASN A 70 21.65 8.00 11.06
C ASN A 70 21.59 9.52 10.84
N LYS A 71 20.88 10.22 11.73
CA LYS A 71 20.66 11.67 11.71
C LYS A 71 21.92 12.52 11.51
N TYR A 72 23.08 12.01 11.92
CA TYR A 72 24.36 12.73 11.83
C TYR A 72 25.19 12.37 10.58
N GLY A 73 24.65 11.55 9.68
CA GLY A 73 25.28 11.22 8.40
C GLY A 73 26.63 10.53 8.55
N LYS A 74 26.84 9.76 9.63
CA LYS A 74 28.12 9.07 9.85
C LYS A 74 28.29 7.94 8.84
N SER A 75 29.48 7.77 8.29
CA SER A 75 29.77 6.65 7.42
C SER A 75 30.05 5.37 8.20
N TYR A 76 29.65 4.22 7.65
CA TYR A 76 30.06 2.91 8.14
C TYR A 76 30.98 2.24 7.11
N PRO A 77 32.07 1.56 7.52
CA PRO A 77 32.97 0.87 6.60
C PRO A 77 32.21 -0.12 5.69
N GLY A 78 32.41 0.00 4.38
CA GLY A 78 31.77 -0.85 3.36
C GLY A 78 30.37 -0.42 2.91
N VAL A 79 29.70 0.49 3.62
CA VAL A 79 28.36 1.02 3.26
C VAL A 79 28.43 2.47 2.78
N GLY A 80 29.43 3.24 3.24
CA GLY A 80 29.54 4.66 2.95
C GLY A 80 28.64 5.50 3.86
N VAL A 81 28.30 6.72 3.43
CA VAL A 81 27.31 7.56 4.14
C VAL A 81 25.92 7.02 3.84
N TYR A 82 25.16 6.77 4.90
CA TYR A 82 23.75 6.35 4.83
C TYR A 82 22.92 7.33 5.67
N GLN A 83 21.77 7.77 5.18
CA GLN A 83 20.78 8.52 5.95
C GLN A 83 19.40 8.17 5.45
N GLY A 84 18.50 7.79 6.35
CA GLY A 84 17.11 7.47 6.05
C GLY A 84 16.18 8.45 6.73
N GLU A 85 15.22 9.01 6.00
CA GLU A 85 14.14 9.83 6.53
C GLU A 85 12.81 9.18 6.19
N LEU A 86 11.95 9.01 7.19
CA LEU A 86 10.63 8.40 7.03
C LEU A 86 9.59 9.30 7.69
N PHE A 87 8.65 9.77 6.88
CA PHE A 87 7.56 10.66 7.27
C PHE A 87 6.26 9.89 7.24
N PHE A 88 5.60 9.78 8.38
CA PHE A 88 4.27 9.20 8.51
C PHE A 88 3.26 10.33 8.68
N TYR A 89 2.39 10.51 7.68
CA TYR A 89 1.32 11.48 7.71
C TYR A 89 0.01 10.79 8.08
N TYR A 90 -0.64 11.24 9.14
CA TYR A 90 -1.78 10.55 9.73
C TYR A 90 -2.85 11.52 10.23
N GLU A 91 -4.09 11.06 10.25
CA GLU A 91 -5.18 11.70 10.96
C GLU A 91 -5.16 11.24 12.42
N ALA A 92 -5.37 12.16 13.36
CA ALA A 92 -5.55 11.82 14.77
C ALA A 92 -6.74 12.60 15.33
N GLU A 93 -7.67 11.85 15.94
CA GLU A 93 -8.83 12.39 16.65
C GLU A 93 -8.81 11.85 18.08
N GLY A 94 -9.15 12.69 19.05
CA GLY A 94 -9.07 12.33 20.47
C GLY A 94 -9.90 11.08 20.79
N GLY A 95 -9.25 10.06 21.37
CA GLY A 95 -9.90 8.80 21.77
C GLY A 95 -10.01 7.74 20.66
N CYS A 96 -9.49 8.01 19.46
CA CYS A 96 -9.44 7.07 18.35
C CYS A 96 -7.97 6.73 17.99
N PRO A 97 -7.67 5.49 17.56
CA PRO A 97 -6.36 5.16 17.01
C PRO A 97 -6.03 6.06 15.80
N PRO A 98 -4.77 6.52 15.67
CA PRO A 98 -4.34 7.29 14.50
C PRO A 98 -4.52 6.53 13.18
N ILE A 99 -4.97 7.23 12.15
CA ILE A 99 -5.20 6.66 10.82
C ILE A 99 -4.09 7.11 9.88
N LEU A 100 -3.20 6.19 9.51
CA LEU A 100 -2.14 6.47 8.54
C LEU A 100 -2.75 6.80 7.18
N ARG A 101 -2.36 7.94 6.60
CA ARG A 101 -2.82 8.38 5.28
C ARG A 101 -1.73 8.28 4.23
N MET A 102 -0.48 8.63 4.58
CA MET A 102 0.64 8.56 3.65
C MET A 102 1.96 8.31 4.35
N VAL A 103 2.84 7.55 3.69
CA VAL A 103 4.24 7.41 4.06
C VAL A 103 5.09 7.99 2.94
N ILE A 104 6.11 8.76 3.30
CA ILE A 104 7.18 9.18 2.38
C ILE A 104 8.51 8.76 2.98
N GLU A 105 9.32 8.06 2.20
CA GLU A 105 10.66 7.63 2.57
C GLU A 105 11.70 8.22 1.61
N LYS A 106 12.80 8.69 2.19
CA LYS A 106 13.98 9.15 1.46
C LYS A 106 15.21 8.47 2.06
N VAL A 107 15.89 7.66 1.28
CA VAL A 107 17.17 7.06 1.68
C VAL A 107 18.26 7.61 0.79
N ASN A 108 19.30 8.18 1.41
CA ASN A 108 20.54 8.52 0.75
C ASN A 108 21.60 7.53 1.22
N SER A 109 22.17 6.76 0.31
CA SER A 109 23.23 5.81 0.61
C SER A 109 24.31 5.90 -0.45
N ALA A 110 25.58 5.98 -0.07
CA ALA A 110 26.73 6.01 -0.98
C ALA A 110 26.58 6.97 -2.20
N GLY A 111 25.93 8.12 -2.01
CA GLY A 111 25.69 9.12 -3.07
C GLY A 111 24.54 8.80 -4.03
N LYS A 112 23.74 7.78 -3.73
CA LYS A 112 22.53 7.39 -4.46
C LYS A 112 21.28 7.55 -3.59
N THR A 113 20.17 7.85 -4.24
CA THR A 113 18.88 8.12 -3.59
C THR A 113 17.86 7.01 -3.89
N ILE A 114 17.10 6.64 -2.87
CA ILE A 114 15.86 5.87 -2.98
C ILE A 114 14.74 6.77 -2.48
N TYR A 115 13.70 6.92 -3.28
CA TYR A 115 12.50 7.66 -2.94
C TYR A 115 11.29 6.74 -3.03
N PHE A 116 10.50 6.71 -1.96
CA PHE A 116 9.30 5.89 -1.88
C PHE A 116 8.13 6.68 -1.30
N GLU A 117 6.93 6.44 -1.82
CA GLU A 117 5.69 6.93 -1.25
C GLU A 117 4.65 5.81 -1.22
N ALA A 118 3.86 5.74 -0.16
CA ALA A 118 2.68 4.89 -0.09
C ALA A 118 1.48 5.70 0.41
N LEU A 119 0.35 5.57 -0.27
CA LEU A 119 -0.95 6.11 0.13
C LEU A 119 -1.81 5.00 0.72
N TYR A 120 -2.50 5.31 1.81
CA TYR A 120 -3.40 4.40 2.49
C TYR A 120 -4.84 4.94 2.51
N SER A 121 -5.81 4.02 2.46
CA SER A 121 -7.22 4.31 2.70
C SER A 121 -7.45 4.61 4.18
N LYS A 122 -8.66 5.08 4.51
CA LYS A 122 -9.06 5.28 5.91
C LYS A 122 -9.17 3.95 6.66
N GLU A 123 -9.44 2.88 5.92
CA GLU A 123 -9.45 1.50 6.39
C GLU A 123 -8.04 0.88 6.46
N SER A 124 -6.98 1.70 6.33
CA SER A 124 -5.58 1.27 6.42
C SER A 124 -5.08 0.34 5.31
N GLU A 125 -5.78 0.28 4.16
CA GLU A 125 -5.36 -0.50 3.00
C GLU A 125 -4.43 0.31 2.10
N VAL A 126 -3.42 -0.33 1.51
CA VAL A 126 -2.56 0.33 0.52
C VAL A 126 -3.37 0.62 -0.74
N LEU A 127 -3.40 1.88 -1.18
CA LEU A 127 -4.08 2.33 -2.40
C LEU A 127 -3.11 2.59 -3.54
N PHE A 128 -1.95 3.16 -3.22
CA PHE A 128 -0.97 3.57 -4.20
C PHE A 128 0.44 3.46 -3.64
N VAL A 129 1.38 3.05 -4.49
CA VAL A 129 2.81 3.10 -4.17
C VAL A 129 3.57 3.72 -5.34
N PHE A 130 4.50 4.61 -5.02
CA PHE A 130 5.49 5.15 -5.94
C PHE A 130 6.89 4.81 -5.43
N GLU A 131 7.76 4.37 -6.33
CA GLU A 131 9.18 4.18 -6.03
C GLU A 131 10.04 4.73 -7.16
N LYS A 132 11.16 5.35 -6.79
CA LYS A 132 12.27 5.64 -7.70
C LYS A 132 13.60 5.38 -6.99
N ASN A 133 14.38 4.45 -7.54
CA ASN A 133 15.59 3.94 -6.89
C ASN A 133 16.80 4.05 -7.82
N GLU A 134 17.80 4.86 -7.45
CA GLU A 134 19.03 5.06 -8.25
C GLU A 134 19.99 3.85 -8.24
N TYR A 135 19.74 2.84 -7.41
CA TYR A 135 20.40 1.55 -7.49
C TYR A 135 19.77 0.61 -8.52
N ASP A 136 18.48 0.80 -8.84
CA ASP A 136 17.71 -0.05 -9.75
C ASP A 136 17.23 0.74 -10.96
N ASN A 137 18.17 1.02 -11.88
CA ASN A 137 17.94 1.65 -13.18
C ASN A 137 17.29 3.05 -13.13
N ASN A 138 17.03 3.58 -11.93
CA ASN A 138 16.36 4.86 -11.69
C ASN A 138 14.96 4.96 -12.33
N ILE A 139 14.27 3.82 -12.45
CA ILE A 139 12.93 3.73 -13.05
C ILE A 139 11.89 4.19 -12.05
N ALA A 140 10.98 5.06 -12.50
CA ALA A 140 9.85 5.53 -11.71
C ALA A 140 8.68 4.54 -11.79
N LYS A 141 8.52 3.70 -10.76
CA LYS A 141 7.51 2.66 -10.65
C LYS A 141 6.26 3.19 -9.94
N ARG A 142 5.08 2.88 -10.45
CA ARG A 142 3.78 3.26 -9.86
C ARG A 142 2.84 2.07 -9.80
N PHE A 143 2.30 1.80 -8.63
CA PHE A 143 1.35 0.73 -8.38
C PHE A 143 0.03 1.31 -7.88
N TYR A 144 -1.06 0.83 -8.45
CA TYR A 144 -2.41 1.13 -7.99
C TYR A 144 -3.03 -0.17 -7.48
N PHE A 145 -3.65 -0.10 -6.30
CA PHE A 145 -4.21 -1.25 -5.62
C PHE A 145 -5.71 -1.11 -5.45
N ARG A 146 -6.40 -2.25 -5.44
CA ARG A 146 -7.81 -2.38 -5.04
C ARG A 146 -7.95 -3.74 -4.35
N ASP A 147 -8.58 -3.75 -3.18
CA ASP A 147 -8.86 -4.98 -2.41
C ASP A 147 -7.59 -5.84 -2.23
N GLY A 148 -6.47 -5.18 -1.89
CA GLY A 148 -5.15 -5.82 -1.71
C GLY A 148 -4.44 -6.27 -2.99
N SER A 149 -5.04 -6.13 -4.16
CA SER A 149 -4.48 -6.59 -5.45
C SER A 149 -4.02 -5.42 -6.33
N ILE A 150 -2.94 -5.62 -7.09
CA ILE A 150 -2.47 -4.64 -8.08
C ILE A 150 -3.47 -4.61 -9.24
N VAL A 151 -4.03 -3.43 -9.53
CA VAL A 151 -4.94 -3.22 -10.67
C VAL A 151 -4.29 -2.43 -11.81
N LYS A 152 -3.17 -1.75 -11.54
CA LYS A 152 -2.37 -1.09 -12.57
C LYS A 152 -0.93 -0.92 -12.12
N TYR A 153 0.00 -1.15 -13.05
CA TYR A 153 1.42 -0.92 -12.90
C TYR A 153 1.95 -0.09 -14.07
N SER A 154 2.85 0.86 -13.80
CA SER A 154 3.54 1.60 -14.84
C SER A 154 4.98 1.91 -14.45
N GLU A 155 5.86 1.94 -15.45
CA GLU A 155 7.26 2.32 -15.36
C GLU A 155 7.50 3.57 -16.21
N ASN A 156 8.03 4.65 -15.63
CA ASN A 156 8.26 5.92 -16.33
C ASN A 156 7.00 6.44 -17.07
N ASN A 157 5.83 6.20 -16.48
CA ASN A 157 4.50 6.51 -17.03
C ASN A 157 4.06 5.66 -18.24
N VAL A 158 4.77 4.57 -18.54
CA VAL A 158 4.38 3.57 -19.53
C VAL A 158 3.70 2.41 -18.80
N ASP A 159 2.47 2.10 -19.20
CA ASP A 159 1.71 0.99 -18.61
C ASP A 159 2.37 -0.35 -18.92
N ILE A 160 2.51 -1.19 -17.89
CA ILE A 160 3.10 -2.52 -17.98
C ILE A 160 2.02 -3.57 -17.72
N LYS A 161 2.05 -4.68 -18.46
CA LYS A 161 1.09 -5.75 -18.27
C LYS A 161 1.34 -6.47 -16.95
N LEU A 162 0.27 -6.71 -16.18
CA LEU A 162 0.39 -7.24 -14.82
C LEU A 162 0.94 -8.68 -14.78
N ASP A 163 0.71 -9.49 -15.82
CA ASP A 163 1.24 -10.84 -15.97
C ASP A 163 2.76 -10.89 -16.23
N THR A 164 3.37 -9.74 -16.51
CA THR A 164 4.82 -9.61 -16.71
C THR A 164 5.57 -9.07 -15.49
N ILE A 165 4.86 -8.80 -14.39
CA ILE A 165 5.43 -8.28 -13.15
C ILE A 165 6.29 -9.37 -12.47
N SER A 166 7.51 -9.00 -12.04
CA SER A 166 8.41 -9.92 -11.36
C SER A 166 8.15 -9.98 -9.85
N ASP A 167 8.64 -11.03 -9.18
CA ASP A 167 8.58 -11.15 -7.72
C ASP A 167 9.28 -9.98 -7.01
N GLU A 168 10.35 -9.43 -7.61
CA GLU A 168 11.04 -8.23 -7.12
C GLU A 168 10.08 -7.05 -6.96
N THR A 169 9.12 -6.93 -7.86
CA THR A 169 8.10 -5.89 -7.84
C THR A 169 7.07 -6.09 -6.72
N ILE A 170 6.84 -7.32 -6.25
CA ILE A 170 5.97 -7.62 -5.10
C ILE A 170 6.59 -7.10 -3.79
N TRP A 171 7.92 -6.98 -3.70
CA TRP A 171 8.57 -6.44 -2.50
C TRP A 171 8.20 -4.99 -2.22
N ILE A 172 7.86 -4.21 -3.24
CA ILE A 172 7.43 -2.82 -3.09
C ILE A 172 6.11 -2.75 -2.30
N TYR A 173 5.18 -3.67 -2.54
CA TYR A 173 3.96 -3.79 -1.73
C TYR A 173 4.28 -4.21 -0.29
N ARG A 174 5.22 -5.15 -0.10
CA ARG A 174 5.67 -5.56 1.26
C ARG A 174 6.29 -4.39 2.03
N ALA A 175 7.03 -3.51 1.37
CA ALA A 175 7.60 -2.31 1.98
C ALA A 175 6.50 -1.38 2.50
N ALA A 176 5.43 -1.16 1.73
CA ALA A 176 4.27 -0.39 2.20
C ALA A 176 3.64 -1.03 3.45
N SER A 177 3.37 -2.34 3.42
CA SER A 177 2.83 -3.05 4.59
C SER A 177 3.75 -3.00 5.81
N ALA A 178 5.07 -3.08 5.61
CA ALA A 178 6.05 -2.98 6.68
C ALA A 178 6.08 -1.57 7.30
N HIS A 179 5.98 -0.52 6.49
CA HIS A 179 5.88 0.85 6.98
C HIS A 179 4.59 1.06 7.79
N LYS A 180 3.46 0.52 7.34
CA LYS A 180 2.21 0.54 8.13
C LYS A 180 2.38 -0.16 9.48
N THR A 181 2.96 -1.35 9.48
CA THR A 181 3.24 -2.09 10.73
C THR A 181 4.14 -1.28 11.67
N ARG A 182 5.17 -0.63 11.13
CA ARG A 182 6.05 0.24 11.90
C ARG A 182 5.32 1.45 12.49
N PHE A 183 4.39 2.04 11.73
CA PHE A 183 3.53 3.11 12.22
C PHE A 183 2.69 2.63 13.40
N ASP A 184 2.03 1.48 13.28
CA ASP A 184 1.17 0.92 14.32
C ASP A 184 1.96 0.67 15.62
N LEU A 185 3.18 0.15 15.50
CA LEU A 185 4.07 -0.05 16.65
C LEU A 185 4.44 1.24 17.39
N PHE A 186 4.39 2.42 16.76
CA PHE A 186 4.60 3.68 17.48
C PHE A 186 3.43 4.06 18.39
N PHE A 187 2.24 3.54 18.14
CA PHE A 187 1.01 3.87 18.86
C PHE A 187 0.42 2.69 19.67
N GLU A 188 0.97 1.47 19.54
CA GLU A 188 0.61 0.31 20.37
C GLU A 188 1.18 0.37 21.81
N VAL A 189 2.04 1.34 22.14
CA VAL A 189 2.76 1.42 23.43
C VAL A 189 2.06 2.34 24.45
N GLU A 190 0.81 2.75 24.21
CA GLU A 190 0.01 3.58 25.15
C GLU A 190 -1.02 2.78 25.95
#